data_AF-A0A2U0STX8-F1
#
_entry.id   AF-A0A2U0STX8-F1
#
_cell.length_a   1.000
_cell.length_b   1.000
_cell.length_c   1.000
_cell.angle_alpha   90.00
_cell.angle_beta   90.00
_cell.angle_gamma   90.00
#
_symmetry.space_group_name_H-M   'P 1'
#
loop_
_entity.id
_entity.type
_entity.pdbx_description
1 polymer ?
#
loop_
_entity_poly.entity_id
_entity_poly.type
_entity_poly.pdbx_seq_one_letter_code
_entity_poly.pdbx_strand_id
1 'polypeptide(L)'
;MTMPATLLKIAALATLATAGTANAATELVVNGSFENNVISSSFATLSSVTGWTSSASGNSAFEIQKGATQGGLVGFNPVAAAGKQYLELNAARQTSVSQSIATTAGGTYSLSFAYSGRPDTPGGASSLMNVYWGSTLLTPTALIGNTGGVWQTYSQNVSALGSSTLLRFESIGPVSAPTYGSYLDNVSVMTAVPEPESYAMMLLGLGLLGFMARRKTAA
;
A
#
# COMPACT_ATOMS: atom_id res chain seq x y z
N MET A 1 35.98 6.00 70.95
CA MET A 1 34.64 6.51 70.58
C MET A 1 34.89 7.94 70.11
N THR A 2 35.00 8.27 68.82
CA THR A 2 34.07 8.11 67.70
C THR A 2 34.82 8.31 66.36
N MET A 3 34.52 7.50 65.33
CA MET A 3 35.02 7.69 63.95
C MET A 3 34.19 8.78 63.23
N PRO A 4 34.76 9.70 62.44
CA PRO A 4 33.98 10.49 61.50
C PRO A 4 33.81 9.75 60.16
N ALA A 5 32.58 9.85 59.64
CA ALA A 5 32.05 9.07 58.54
C ALA A 5 32.67 9.39 57.17
N THR A 6 32.93 8.34 56.41
CA THR A 6 33.34 8.38 55.00
C THR A 6 32.17 8.88 54.14
N LEU A 7 32.30 10.07 53.55
CA LEU A 7 31.35 10.65 52.59
C LEU A 7 31.36 9.85 51.28
N LEU A 8 30.36 8.98 51.09
CA LEU A 8 30.11 8.29 49.84
C LEU A 8 29.45 9.27 48.84
N LYS A 9 30.24 9.85 47.93
CA LYS A 9 29.72 10.68 46.83
C LYS A 9 29.04 9.78 45.80
N ILE A 10 27.71 9.71 45.83
CA ILE A 10 26.91 9.06 44.79
C ILE A 10 26.77 10.04 43.63
N ALA A 11 27.50 9.80 42.54
CA ALA A 11 27.28 10.50 41.28
C ALA A 11 26.01 9.93 40.62
N ALA A 12 24.92 10.69 40.64
CA ALA A 12 23.73 10.38 39.86
C ALA A 12 24.02 10.71 38.38
N LEU A 13 24.27 9.69 37.57
CA LEU A 13 24.41 9.85 36.12
C LEU A 13 23.00 9.94 35.52
N ALA A 14 22.56 11.17 35.26
CA ALA A 14 21.32 11.42 34.51
C ALA A 14 21.59 11.19 33.02
N THR A 15 21.33 9.97 32.53
CA THR A 15 21.27 9.71 31.09
C THR A 15 19.96 10.27 30.54
N LEU A 16 20.04 11.42 29.89
CA LEU A 16 18.94 11.99 29.13
C LEU A 16 18.69 11.10 27.91
N ALA A 17 17.73 10.18 28.00
CA ALA A 17 17.27 9.41 26.86
C ALA A 17 16.56 10.38 25.90
N THR A 18 17.22 10.74 24.80
CA THR A 18 16.56 11.40 23.68
C THR A 18 15.60 10.38 23.07
N ALA A 19 14.34 10.45 23.45
CA ALA A 19 13.29 9.69 22.79
C ALA A 19 13.28 10.09 21.31
N GLY A 20 13.67 9.16 20.44
CA GLY A 20 13.52 9.32 18.99
C GLY A 20 12.06 9.58 18.66
N THR A 21 11.81 10.50 17.74
CA THR A 21 10.45 10.74 17.23
C THR A 21 10.04 9.53 16.40
N ALA A 22 9.02 8.80 16.85
CA ALA A 22 8.40 7.77 16.04
C ALA A 22 7.83 8.43 14.76
N ASN A 23 8.43 8.13 13.61
CA ASN A 23 7.90 8.59 12.33
C ASN A 23 6.68 7.75 11.97
N ALA A 24 5.49 8.36 11.98
CA ALA A 24 4.29 7.70 11.49
C ALA A 24 4.45 7.35 10.01
N ALA A 25 4.00 6.16 9.64
CA ALA A 25 3.95 5.75 8.24
C ALA A 25 3.13 6.77 7.43
N THR A 26 3.72 7.33 6.39
CA THR A 26 3.05 8.32 5.53
C THR A 26 2.56 7.62 4.26
N GLU A 27 1.28 7.80 3.93
CA GLU A 27 0.72 7.37 2.64
C GLU A 27 1.28 8.24 1.51
N LEU A 28 1.78 7.59 0.46
CA LEU A 28 2.44 8.25 -0.66
C LEU A 28 1.61 8.21 -1.95
N VAL A 29 0.59 7.34 -2.01
CA VAL A 29 -0.29 7.23 -3.17
C VAL A 29 -1.36 8.31 -3.10
N VAL A 30 -1.43 9.13 -4.15
CA VAL A 30 -2.54 10.05 -4.36
C VAL A 30 -3.70 9.29 -4.99
N ASN A 31 -4.91 9.46 -4.43
CA ASN A 31 -6.15 8.90 -4.97
C ASN A 31 -6.07 7.38 -5.17
N GLY A 32 -5.55 6.66 -4.17
CA GLY A 32 -5.34 5.21 -4.25
C GLY A 32 -6.64 4.39 -4.27
N SER A 33 -7.73 4.94 -3.75
CA SER A 33 -9.09 4.36 -3.83
C SER A 33 -9.92 4.91 -5.00
N PHE A 34 -9.32 5.74 -5.86
CA PHE A 34 -9.97 6.31 -7.04
C PHE A 34 -11.21 7.20 -6.79
N GLU A 35 -11.48 7.63 -5.55
CA GLU A 35 -12.67 8.42 -5.17
C GLU A 35 -12.60 9.91 -5.54
N ASN A 36 -11.42 10.47 -5.83
CA ASN A 36 -11.29 11.92 -6.06
C ASN A 36 -11.98 12.39 -7.35
N ASN A 37 -12.09 11.52 -8.36
CA ASN A 37 -12.74 11.82 -9.64
C ASN A 37 -14.14 11.20 -9.65
N VAL A 38 -15.06 11.79 -8.89
CA VAL A 38 -16.41 11.27 -8.73
C VAL A 38 -17.14 11.23 -10.07
N ILE A 39 -17.55 10.04 -10.50
CA ILE A 39 -18.33 9.85 -11.72
C ILE A 39 -19.83 9.97 -11.43
N SER A 40 -20.61 10.54 -12.37
CA SER A 40 -22.06 10.69 -12.22
C SER A 40 -22.84 9.46 -12.68
N SER A 41 -22.34 8.75 -13.69
CA SER A 41 -22.85 7.49 -14.24
C SER A 41 -22.40 6.26 -13.44
N SER A 42 -22.82 5.06 -13.87
CA SER A 42 -22.36 3.78 -13.31
C SER A 42 -20.89 3.47 -13.64
N PHE A 43 -20.40 3.99 -14.77
CA PHE A 43 -19.00 3.94 -15.17
C PHE A 43 -18.65 5.13 -16.08
N ALA A 44 -17.37 5.43 -16.23
CA ALA A 44 -16.85 6.40 -17.19
C ALA A 44 -15.51 5.92 -17.78
N THR A 45 -15.34 6.06 -19.09
CA THR A 45 -14.07 5.77 -19.77
C THR A 45 -13.15 6.99 -19.72
N LEU A 46 -11.90 6.78 -19.30
CA LEU A 46 -10.93 7.85 -19.02
C LEU A 46 -9.52 7.45 -19.49
N SER A 47 -8.62 8.42 -19.51
CA SER A 47 -7.16 8.22 -19.67
C SER A 47 -6.32 8.83 -18.55
N SER A 48 -6.95 9.53 -17.63
CA SER A 48 -6.29 10.05 -16.44
C SER A 48 -7.32 10.34 -15.36
N VAL A 49 -6.88 10.20 -14.12
CA VAL A 49 -7.55 10.66 -12.91
C VAL A 49 -6.52 11.35 -12.03
N THR A 50 -6.96 11.99 -10.96
CA THR A 50 -6.05 12.65 -10.01
C THR A 50 -4.97 11.66 -9.57
N GLY A 51 -3.69 12.02 -9.77
CA GLY A 51 -2.53 11.19 -9.40
C GLY A 51 -2.17 10.07 -10.39
N TRP A 52 -3.01 9.73 -11.37
CA TRP A 52 -2.78 8.56 -12.23
C TRP A 52 -2.84 8.89 -13.72
N THR A 53 -1.88 8.35 -14.48
CA THR A 53 -1.81 8.47 -15.94
C THR A 53 -1.81 7.08 -16.59
N SER A 54 -2.33 6.97 -17.80
CA SER A 54 -2.32 5.69 -18.54
C SER A 54 -1.32 5.63 -19.70
N SER A 55 -1.02 4.42 -20.16
CA SER A 55 -0.20 4.18 -21.38
C SER A 55 -0.90 4.53 -22.69
N ALA A 56 -2.17 4.94 -22.63
CA ALA A 56 -2.99 5.30 -23.77
C ALA A 56 -3.60 6.69 -23.56
N SER A 57 -3.73 7.45 -24.64
CA SER A 57 -4.48 8.71 -24.67
C SER A 57 -5.91 8.51 -25.19
N GLY A 58 -6.75 9.52 -24.96
CA GLY A 58 -8.18 9.48 -25.30
C GLY A 58 -9.02 8.69 -24.29
N ASN A 59 -10.33 8.92 -24.25
CA ASN A 59 -11.26 8.34 -23.27
C ASN A 59 -11.52 6.84 -23.48
N SER A 60 -10.46 6.01 -23.45
CA SER A 60 -10.49 4.58 -23.75
C SER A 60 -9.39 3.77 -23.06
N ALA A 61 -8.64 4.37 -22.13
CA ALA A 61 -7.50 3.68 -21.53
C ALA A 61 -7.93 2.77 -20.38
N PHE A 62 -8.84 3.25 -19.53
CA PHE A 62 -9.39 2.53 -18.40
C PHE A 62 -10.81 3.03 -18.12
N GLU A 63 -11.53 2.32 -17.27
CA GLU A 63 -12.80 2.79 -16.72
C GLU A 63 -12.64 3.10 -15.23
N ILE A 64 -13.40 4.10 -14.76
CA ILE A 64 -13.80 4.15 -13.36
C ILE A 64 -15.22 3.61 -13.30
N GLN A 65 -15.46 2.63 -12.42
CA GLN A 65 -16.74 1.98 -12.25
C GLN A 65 -17.21 2.12 -10.81
N LYS A 66 -18.52 2.21 -10.60
CA LYS A 66 -19.12 2.04 -9.27
C LYS A 66 -19.39 0.57 -8.99
N GLY A 67 -19.37 0.17 -7.71
CA GLY A 67 -19.87 -1.14 -7.31
C GLY A 67 -21.33 -1.33 -7.73
N ALA A 68 -21.73 -2.53 -8.14
CA ALA A 68 -23.06 -2.84 -8.66
C ALA A 68 -24.19 -2.47 -7.67
N THR A 69 -23.97 -2.64 -6.36
CA THR A 69 -24.92 -2.23 -5.30
C THR A 69 -24.70 -0.79 -4.83
N GLN A 70 -23.72 -0.09 -5.42
CA GLN A 70 -23.33 1.30 -5.13
C GLN A 70 -23.61 2.25 -6.31
N GLY A 71 -24.47 1.84 -7.25
CA GLY A 71 -24.85 2.60 -8.45
C GLY A 71 -24.16 2.19 -9.74
N GLY A 72 -23.38 1.10 -9.70
CA GLY A 72 -22.79 0.43 -10.85
C GLY A 72 -23.80 -0.40 -11.66
N LEU A 73 -23.31 -1.02 -12.73
CA LEU A 73 -24.12 -1.93 -13.54
C LEU A 73 -24.19 -3.33 -12.91
N VAL A 74 -25.24 -4.08 -13.23
CA VAL A 74 -25.32 -5.51 -12.93
C VAL A 74 -24.15 -6.23 -13.62
N GLY A 75 -23.49 -7.14 -12.90
CA GLY A 75 -22.32 -7.88 -13.38
C GLY A 75 -20.97 -7.28 -12.96
N PHE A 76 -20.96 -6.03 -12.50
CA PHE A 76 -19.77 -5.43 -11.86
C PHE A 76 -19.53 -6.03 -10.47
N ASN A 77 -18.38 -5.73 -9.86
CA ASN A 77 -18.16 -6.10 -8.45
C ASN A 77 -19.27 -5.47 -7.61
N PRO A 78 -19.89 -6.20 -6.67
CA PRO A 78 -21.00 -5.66 -5.89
C PRO A 78 -20.65 -4.37 -5.17
N VAL A 79 -19.47 -4.32 -4.57
CA VAL A 79 -18.95 -3.16 -3.82
C VAL A 79 -17.49 -2.88 -4.20
N ALA A 80 -17.09 -1.62 -4.12
CA ALA A 80 -15.69 -1.21 -4.16
C ALA A 80 -14.94 -1.75 -2.93
N ALA A 81 -13.63 -1.96 -3.04
CA ALA A 81 -12.80 -2.35 -1.90
C ALA A 81 -12.63 -1.19 -0.92
N ALA A 82 -12.60 0.05 -1.44
CA ALA A 82 -12.66 1.28 -0.69
C ALA A 82 -13.65 2.25 -1.35
N GLY A 83 -14.45 2.97 -0.54
CA GLY A 83 -15.39 3.94 -1.06
C GLY A 83 -16.54 3.34 -1.89
N LYS A 84 -16.75 3.85 -3.09
CA LYS A 84 -17.88 3.52 -3.98
C LYS A 84 -17.49 3.25 -5.42
N GLN A 85 -16.27 3.60 -5.82
CA GLN A 85 -15.77 3.44 -7.18
C GLN A 85 -14.35 2.86 -7.20
N TYR A 86 -14.02 2.21 -8.30
CA TYR A 86 -12.73 1.55 -8.50
C TYR A 86 -12.33 1.62 -9.98
N LEU A 87 -11.07 1.31 -10.28
CA LEU A 87 -10.54 1.33 -11.64
C LEU A 87 -10.70 -0.05 -12.30
N GLU A 88 -11.03 -0.07 -13.58
CA GLU A 88 -10.93 -1.24 -14.47
C GLU A 88 -9.89 -0.98 -15.56
N LEU A 89 -9.00 -1.95 -15.79
CA LEU A 89 -8.09 -1.98 -16.95
C LEU A 89 -8.56 -3.03 -17.95
N ASN A 90 -8.39 -2.79 -19.26
CA ASN A 90 -8.95 -3.57 -20.38
C ASN A 90 -10.33 -3.07 -20.88
N ALA A 91 -10.69 -1.82 -20.54
CA ALA A 91 -11.91 -1.13 -20.97
C ALA A 91 -12.22 -1.26 -22.47
N ALA A 92 -11.21 -1.14 -23.34
CA ALA A 92 -11.35 -1.35 -24.79
C ALA A 92 -10.22 -2.19 -25.38
N ARG A 93 -9.06 -2.14 -24.74
CA ARG A 93 -7.85 -2.91 -25.04
C ARG A 93 -6.99 -2.95 -23.78
N GLN A 94 -5.99 -3.81 -23.80
CA GLN A 94 -4.99 -3.90 -22.73
C GLN A 94 -4.17 -2.61 -22.66
N THR A 95 -4.09 -2.06 -21.46
CA THR A 95 -3.40 -0.81 -21.13
C THR A 95 -2.76 -0.93 -19.75
N SER A 96 -2.05 0.12 -19.35
CA SER A 96 -1.56 0.27 -17.99
C SER A 96 -1.93 1.62 -17.42
N VAL A 97 -1.96 1.69 -16.09
CA VAL A 97 -2.09 2.91 -15.29
C VAL A 97 -0.90 3.01 -14.34
N SER A 98 -0.40 4.22 -14.13
CA SER A 98 0.80 4.46 -13.33
C SER A 98 0.75 5.76 -12.53
N GLN A 99 1.51 5.77 -11.45
CA GLN A 99 1.77 6.95 -10.63
C GLN A 99 3.26 6.98 -10.25
N SER A 100 3.85 8.18 -10.31
CA SER A 100 5.20 8.41 -9.82
C SER A 100 5.15 8.65 -8.32
N ILE A 101 5.72 7.74 -7.54
CA ILE A 101 5.76 7.82 -6.07
C ILE A 101 7.06 8.51 -5.65
N ALA A 102 6.95 9.53 -4.80
CA ALA A 102 8.13 10.17 -4.21
C ALA A 102 8.79 9.19 -3.22
N THR A 103 10.03 8.81 -3.49
CA THR A 103 10.78 7.82 -2.71
C THR A 103 12.17 8.34 -2.36
N THR A 104 12.94 7.54 -1.63
CA THR A 104 14.34 7.81 -1.29
C THR A 104 15.15 6.58 -1.64
N ALA A 105 16.30 6.76 -2.29
CA ALA A 105 17.18 5.66 -2.63
C ALA A 105 17.60 4.87 -1.37
N GLY A 106 17.47 3.53 -1.41
CA GLY A 106 17.70 2.65 -0.28
C GLY A 106 16.54 2.58 0.72
N GLY A 107 15.48 3.37 0.55
CA GLY A 107 14.27 3.30 1.35
C GLY A 107 13.45 2.04 1.05
N THR A 108 12.79 1.52 2.09
CA THR A 108 11.84 0.40 1.99
C THR A 108 10.42 0.93 2.22
N TYR A 109 9.48 0.42 1.43
CA TYR A 109 8.09 0.84 1.42
C TYR A 109 7.18 -0.39 1.45
N SER A 110 6.05 -0.30 2.14
CA SER A 110 5.00 -1.32 2.08
C SER A 110 4.01 -0.94 1.00
N LEU A 111 3.96 -1.73 -0.08
CA LEU A 111 2.97 -1.62 -1.15
C LEU A 111 1.82 -2.56 -0.85
N SER A 112 0.58 -2.08 -0.97
CA SER A 112 -0.61 -2.92 -1.00
C SER A 112 -1.69 -2.39 -1.94
N PHE A 113 -2.56 -3.27 -2.40
CA PHE A 113 -3.72 -2.92 -3.21
C PHE A 113 -4.74 -4.06 -3.25
N ALA A 114 -5.99 -3.71 -3.52
CA ALA A 114 -7.05 -4.66 -3.82
C ALA A 114 -7.16 -4.90 -5.33
N TYR A 115 -7.40 -6.14 -5.74
CA TYR A 115 -7.63 -6.50 -7.13
C TYR A 115 -8.71 -7.57 -7.26
N SER A 116 -9.42 -7.60 -8.38
CA SER A 116 -10.30 -8.72 -8.77
C SER A 116 -10.44 -8.79 -10.29
N GLY A 117 -11.16 -9.80 -10.77
CA GLY A 117 -11.66 -9.83 -12.14
C GLY A 117 -13.09 -9.34 -12.20
N ARG A 118 -13.58 -9.06 -13.41
CA ARG A 118 -14.98 -8.70 -13.64
C ARG A 118 -15.91 -9.92 -13.50
N PRO A 119 -16.95 -9.88 -12.65
CA PRO A 119 -17.74 -11.07 -12.35
C PRO A 119 -18.49 -11.72 -13.53
N ASP A 120 -19.05 -10.91 -14.42
CA ASP A 120 -19.82 -11.39 -15.58
C ASP A 120 -18.95 -11.62 -16.83
N THR A 121 -17.65 -11.85 -16.66
CA THR A 121 -16.74 -12.13 -17.78
C THR A 121 -17.19 -13.39 -18.55
N PRO A 122 -17.50 -13.28 -19.86
CA PRO A 122 -17.97 -14.40 -20.66
C PRO A 122 -17.01 -15.58 -20.65
N GLY A 123 -17.54 -16.79 -20.50
CA GLY A 123 -16.74 -18.01 -20.43
C GLY A 123 -15.83 -18.12 -19.20
N GLY A 124 -15.94 -17.20 -18.23
CA GLY A 124 -15.11 -17.20 -17.02
C GLY A 124 -13.64 -16.89 -17.28
N ALA A 125 -13.32 -16.18 -18.37
CA ALA A 125 -11.93 -15.83 -18.68
C ALA A 125 -11.32 -15.00 -17.54
N SER A 126 -10.08 -15.32 -17.16
CA SER A 126 -9.40 -14.61 -16.08
C SER A 126 -8.87 -13.24 -16.52
N SER A 127 -9.10 -12.23 -15.70
CA SER A 127 -8.37 -10.96 -15.79
C SER A 127 -6.96 -11.13 -15.24
N LEU A 128 -5.96 -10.68 -16.00
CA LEU A 128 -4.55 -10.86 -15.69
C LEU A 128 -3.85 -9.51 -15.58
N MET A 129 -3.11 -9.30 -14.49
CA MET A 129 -2.44 -8.03 -14.20
C MET A 129 -0.98 -8.25 -13.77
N ASN A 130 -0.07 -7.52 -14.41
CA ASN A 130 1.31 -7.36 -13.95
C ASN A 130 1.44 -6.09 -13.10
N VAL A 131 2.34 -6.13 -12.12
CA VAL A 131 2.63 -4.98 -11.25
C VAL A 131 4.13 -4.71 -11.25
N TYR A 132 4.48 -3.44 -11.48
CA TYR A 132 5.86 -2.99 -11.58
C TYR A 132 6.16 -1.92 -10.53
N TRP A 133 7.37 -2.01 -9.99
CA TRP A 133 7.98 -0.99 -9.13
C TRP A 133 9.28 -0.52 -9.79
N GLY A 134 9.24 0.67 -10.40
CA GLY A 134 10.28 1.10 -11.33
C GLY A 134 10.35 0.14 -12.53
N SER A 135 11.53 -0.40 -12.79
CA SER A 135 11.74 -1.42 -13.84
C SER A 135 11.51 -2.86 -13.36
N THR A 136 11.25 -3.08 -12.07
CA THR A 136 11.13 -4.43 -11.50
C THR A 136 9.70 -4.94 -11.61
N LEU A 137 9.52 -6.09 -12.26
CA LEU A 137 8.26 -6.84 -12.21
C LEU A 137 8.13 -7.52 -10.84
N LEU A 138 7.13 -7.14 -10.05
CA LEU A 138 6.89 -7.69 -8.72
C LEU A 138 6.16 -9.04 -8.75
N THR A 139 5.56 -9.38 -9.88
CA THR A 139 4.68 -10.54 -10.06
C THR A 139 5.30 -11.47 -11.12
N PRO A 140 6.16 -12.45 -10.72
CA PRO A 140 6.78 -13.39 -11.66
C PRO A 140 5.75 -14.19 -12.47
N THR A 141 4.59 -14.43 -11.85
CA THR A 141 3.35 -14.85 -12.51
C THR A 141 2.35 -13.71 -12.35
N ALA A 142 1.63 -13.40 -13.42
CA ALA A 142 0.60 -12.36 -13.39
C ALA A 142 -0.45 -12.65 -12.30
N LEU A 143 -0.95 -11.59 -11.67
CA LEU A 143 -2.06 -11.69 -10.75
C LEU A 143 -3.31 -12.10 -11.53
N ILE A 144 -4.02 -13.09 -11.02
CA ILE A 144 -5.25 -13.61 -11.59
C ILE A 144 -6.42 -13.08 -10.75
N GLY A 145 -7.24 -12.21 -11.34
CA GLY A 145 -8.41 -11.65 -10.68
C GLY A 145 -9.54 -12.66 -10.61
N ASN A 146 -10.09 -12.87 -9.41
CA ASN A 146 -11.30 -13.67 -9.21
C ASN A 146 -12.55 -13.00 -9.83
N THR A 147 -13.38 -13.78 -10.52
CA THR A 147 -14.68 -13.35 -11.09
C THR A 147 -15.87 -13.62 -10.15
N GLY A 148 -15.63 -14.00 -8.89
CA GLY A 148 -16.67 -14.24 -7.88
C GLY A 148 -17.28 -12.97 -7.26
N GLY A 149 -16.91 -11.76 -7.72
CA GLY A 149 -17.36 -10.51 -7.09
C GLY A 149 -16.68 -10.21 -5.76
N VAL A 150 -15.49 -10.78 -5.54
CA VAL A 150 -14.74 -10.66 -4.28
C VAL A 150 -13.34 -10.14 -4.57
N TRP A 151 -12.92 -9.15 -3.78
CA TRP A 151 -11.59 -8.57 -3.84
C TRP A 151 -10.54 -9.49 -3.20
N GLN A 152 -9.38 -9.54 -3.84
CA GLN A 152 -8.15 -10.11 -3.30
C GLN A 152 -7.21 -8.96 -2.92
N THR A 153 -6.30 -9.20 -1.99
CA THR A 153 -5.30 -8.19 -1.57
C THR A 153 -3.90 -8.68 -1.90
N TYR A 154 -3.13 -7.83 -2.56
CA TYR A 154 -1.69 -8.00 -2.71
C TYR A 154 -0.98 -7.11 -1.70
N SER A 155 0.11 -7.60 -1.10
CA SER A 155 0.98 -6.79 -0.25
C SER A 155 2.42 -7.28 -0.34
N GLN A 156 3.36 -6.35 -0.46
CA GLN A 156 4.80 -6.63 -0.50
C GLN A 156 5.61 -5.42 -0.03
N ASN A 157 6.72 -5.68 0.65
CA ASN A 157 7.74 -4.65 0.86
C ASN A 157 8.62 -4.49 -0.38
N VAL A 158 8.79 -3.25 -0.84
CA VAL A 158 9.57 -2.89 -2.02
C VAL A 158 10.65 -1.87 -1.67
N SER A 159 11.80 -1.94 -2.32
CA SER A 159 12.90 -0.99 -2.12
C SER A 159 12.99 -0.01 -3.28
N ALA A 160 13.27 1.25 -2.98
CA ALA A 160 13.46 2.29 -4.00
C ALA A 160 14.94 2.51 -4.32
N LEU A 161 15.24 2.81 -5.58
CA LEU A 161 16.60 3.04 -6.08
C LEU A 161 16.92 4.52 -6.28
N GLY A 162 15.93 5.41 -6.15
CA GLY A 162 16.05 6.83 -6.45
C GLY A 162 15.08 7.67 -5.64
N SER A 163 15.01 8.96 -5.96
CA SER A 163 14.08 9.92 -5.32
C SER A 163 12.63 9.80 -5.82
N SER A 164 12.40 8.96 -6.83
CA SER A 164 11.09 8.71 -7.42
C SER A 164 11.04 7.29 -7.94
N THR A 165 9.89 6.63 -7.80
CA THR A 165 9.66 5.28 -8.34
C THR A 165 8.31 5.20 -9.02
N LEU A 166 8.29 4.69 -10.25
CA LEU A 166 7.06 4.50 -11.00
C LEU A 166 6.36 3.22 -10.52
N LEU A 167 5.19 3.36 -9.88
CA LEU A 167 4.27 2.25 -9.64
C LEU A 167 3.38 2.09 -10.87
N ARG A 168 3.32 0.90 -11.45
CA ARG A 168 2.54 0.64 -12.67
C ARG A 168 1.78 -0.68 -12.58
N PHE A 169 0.50 -0.62 -12.94
CA PHE A 169 -0.39 -1.77 -13.09
C PHE A 169 -0.71 -1.94 -14.57
N GLU A 170 -0.50 -3.13 -15.10
CA GLU A 170 -0.63 -3.42 -16.53
C GLU A 170 -1.57 -4.60 -16.73
N SER A 171 -2.67 -4.38 -17.45
CA SER A 171 -3.52 -5.47 -17.89
C SER A 171 -2.84 -6.23 -19.02
N ILE A 172 -2.77 -7.55 -18.88
CA ILE A 172 -2.26 -8.47 -19.89
C ILE A 172 -3.29 -9.54 -20.27
N GLY A 173 -4.52 -9.45 -19.76
CA GLY A 173 -5.61 -10.39 -20.05
C GLY A 173 -6.95 -9.99 -19.41
N PRO A 174 -8.07 -10.54 -19.92
CA PRO A 174 -8.14 -11.48 -21.04
C PRO A 174 -8.06 -10.78 -22.41
N VAL A 175 -7.30 -11.35 -23.34
CA VAL A 175 -7.25 -10.87 -24.74
C VAL A 175 -8.57 -11.17 -25.48
N SER A 176 -9.22 -12.29 -25.13
CA SER A 176 -10.43 -12.78 -25.77
C SER A 176 -11.72 -12.03 -25.37
N ALA A 177 -11.66 -11.16 -24.37
CA ALA A 177 -12.82 -10.45 -23.84
C ALA A 177 -12.44 -8.99 -23.46
N PRO A 178 -12.21 -8.11 -24.45
CA PRO A 178 -12.09 -6.67 -24.16
C PRO A 178 -13.37 -6.19 -23.45
N THR A 179 -13.27 -5.14 -22.63
CA THR A 179 -14.32 -4.65 -21.68
C THR A 179 -14.53 -5.50 -20.41
N TYR A 180 -13.79 -6.61 -20.26
CA TYR A 180 -13.87 -7.52 -19.12
C TYR A 180 -12.54 -7.61 -18.37
N GLY A 181 -12.16 -6.48 -17.81
CA GLY A 181 -10.85 -6.23 -17.27
C GLY A 181 -10.56 -6.62 -15.83
N SER A 182 -9.33 -6.31 -15.44
CA SER A 182 -8.88 -6.39 -14.06
C SER A 182 -9.35 -5.16 -13.30
N TYR A 183 -9.97 -5.38 -12.15
CA TYR A 183 -10.31 -4.31 -11.23
C TYR A 183 -9.15 -4.03 -10.27
N LEU A 184 -8.95 -2.77 -9.95
CA LEU A 184 -7.91 -2.25 -9.05
C LEU A 184 -8.53 -1.21 -8.12
N ASP A 185 -8.23 -1.32 -6.83
CA ASP A 185 -8.73 -0.40 -5.81
C ASP A 185 -7.81 -0.38 -4.58
N ASN A 186 -8.01 0.59 -3.69
CA ASN A 186 -7.35 0.72 -2.40
C ASN A 186 -5.81 0.59 -2.46
N VAL A 187 -5.20 1.24 -3.45
CA VAL A 187 -3.75 1.25 -3.65
C VAL A 187 -3.08 2.11 -2.58
N SER A 188 -2.10 1.56 -1.90
CA SER A 188 -1.38 2.21 -0.81
C SER A 188 0.11 1.93 -0.90
N VAL A 189 0.93 2.97 -0.69
CA VAL A 189 2.36 2.86 -0.49
C VAL A 189 2.73 3.65 0.74
N MET A 190 3.18 2.96 1.77
CA MET A 190 3.62 3.58 3.00
C MET A 190 5.12 3.48 3.16
N THR A 191 5.77 4.53 3.69
CA THR A 191 7.14 4.41 4.20
C THR A 191 7.20 3.29 5.23
N ALA A 192 8.05 2.28 5.03
CA ALA A 192 8.20 1.26 6.06
C ALA A 192 8.76 1.93 7.32
N VAL A 193 8.05 1.82 8.44
CA VAL A 193 8.54 2.31 9.72
C VAL A 193 9.77 1.47 10.05
N PRO A 194 10.98 2.06 10.18
CA PRO A 194 12.12 1.30 10.63
C PRO A 194 11.76 0.71 12.01
N GLU A 195 11.92 -0.61 12.18
CA GLU A 195 11.79 -1.24 13.51
C GLU A 195 13.10 -1.33 14.34
N PRO A 196 14.06 -0.36 14.37
CA PRO A 196 15.19 -0.49 15.30
C PRO A 196 14.92 0.11 16.69
N GLU A 197 13.88 0.93 16.90
CA GLU A 197 13.67 1.60 18.20
C GLU A 197 12.79 0.82 19.18
N SER A 198 11.80 0.05 18.70
CA SER A 198 10.92 -0.73 19.58
C SER A 198 11.69 -1.80 20.35
N TYR A 199 12.61 -2.51 19.70
CA TYR A 199 13.47 -3.49 20.39
C TYR A 199 14.49 -2.80 21.29
N ALA A 200 15.09 -1.68 20.88
CA ALA A 200 16.02 -0.94 21.72
C ALA A 200 15.33 -0.40 22.98
N MET A 201 14.12 0.15 22.85
CA MET A 201 13.31 0.64 23.97
C MET A 201 12.76 -0.49 24.84
N MET A 202 12.38 -1.62 24.25
CA MET A 202 12.01 -2.84 24.99
C MET A 202 13.20 -3.35 25.80
N LEU A 203 14.38 -3.46 25.19
CA LEU A 203 15.60 -3.91 25.87
C LEU A 203 16.06 -2.91 26.94
N LEU A 204 15.97 -1.60 26.68
CA LEU A 204 16.21 -0.56 27.67
C LEU A 204 15.22 -0.65 28.84
N GLY A 205 13.92 -0.81 28.55
CA GLY A 205 12.87 -0.98 29.55
C GLY A 205 13.09 -2.23 30.41
N LEU A 206 13.39 -3.37 29.78
CA LEU A 206 13.73 -4.61 30.47
C LEU A 206 15.03 -4.48 31.28
N GLY A 207 16.03 -3.78 30.76
CA GLY A 207 17.29 -3.49 31.46
C GLY A 207 17.08 -2.65 32.72
N LEU A 208 16.24 -1.61 32.64
CA LEU A 208 15.86 -0.78 33.79
C LEU A 208 15.09 -1.58 34.84
N LEU A 209 14.12 -2.39 34.44
CA LEU A 209 13.37 -3.27 35.34
C LEU A 209 14.28 -4.28 36.05
N GLY A 210 15.22 -4.91 35.32
CA GLY A 210 16.21 -5.81 35.89
C GLY A 210 17.13 -5.13 36.90
N PHE A 211 17.59 -3.90 36.61
CA PHE A 211 18.39 -3.11 37.53
C PHE A 211 17.62 -2.75 38.82
N MET A 212 16.36 -2.35 38.70
CA MET A 212 15.50 -2.04 39.85
C MET A 212 15.23 -3.28 40.71
N ALA A 213 15.00 -4.45 40.10
CA ALA A 213 14.82 -5.71 40.82
C ALA A 213 16.08 -6.08 41.62
N ARG A 214 17.27 -5.96 41.02
CA ARG A 214 18.55 -6.24 41.69
C ARG A 214 18.81 -5.34 42.90
N ARG A 215 18.40 -4.06 42.83
CA ARG A 215 18.52 -3.12 43.96
C ARG A 215 17.62 -3.48 45.15
N LYS A 216 16.47 -4.12 44.91
CA LYS A 216 15.57 -4.56 45.98
C LYS A 216 16.06 -5.80 46.73
N THR A 217 16.92 -6.61 46.11
CA THR A 217 17.49 -7.82 46.75
C THR A 217 18.78 -7.52 47.53
N ALA A 218 19.41 -6.35 47.31
CA ALA A 218 20.66 -5.94 47.94
C ALA A 218 20.47 -4.97 49.12
N ALA A 219 19.22 -4.68 49.50
CA ALA A 219 18.83 -3.92 50.69
C ALA A 219 18.06 -4.85 51.63
#